data_AF-A0A6P5WKJ6-F1
#
_entry.id   AF-A0A6P5WKJ6-F1
#
_cell.length_a   1.000
_cell.length_b   1.000
_cell.length_c   1.000
_cell.angle_alpha   90.00
_cell.angle_beta   90.00
_cell.angle_gamma   90.00
#
_symmetry.space_group_name_H-M   'P 1'
#
loop_
_entity.id
_entity.type
_entity.pdbx_description
1 polymer ?
#
loop_
_entity_poly.entity_id
_entity_poly.type
_entity_poly.pdbx_seq_one_letter_code
_entity_poly.pdbx_strand_id
1 'polypeptide(L)'
;MSLSVGRKETHQPTPPTASHNGNGVAVLPMTHRLRLNPNTEHKPESYEGLQLEFSPLLFSSLERYLPPPMLSLPRDSKLRYMRDIILRYSPEGERTRVQRHREYRQKIISHYQPLHRELYAMHASNFFVPSFLKAINENKVESFRSIMAEPTLGVFTFEMLQPRFCEMWLSEVENFEKWVQETKFRIMRPNTMNKFGAVLDDFGLETMLDKLMEDFIRPISKVFFSDVGGSTLDSHHGFVVEYGIDRDVELGFHVDDSEVTLNVCLGKQFSGGELFFRGVRCDKHVNTETQSDEILDYSHVPGRAVLHRGRHRHGARATTSGHRVNLLLWCRRNY
;
A
#
# COMPACT_ATOMS: atom_id res chain seq x y z
N MET A 1 0.82 -16.93 64.30
CA MET A 1 0.82 -18.40 64.47
C MET A 1 1.41 -19.02 63.23
N SER A 2 2.48 -19.77 63.44
CA SER A 2 3.30 -20.46 62.44
C SER A 2 2.57 -21.65 61.80
N LEU A 3 3.26 -22.25 60.82
CA LEU A 3 3.11 -23.59 60.20
C LEU A 3 2.41 -23.54 58.82
N SER A 4 2.88 -24.22 57.77
CA SER A 4 4.11 -24.98 57.51
C SER A 4 4.08 -25.42 56.04
N VAL A 5 5.28 -25.61 55.50
CA VAL A 5 5.62 -26.03 54.14
C VAL A 5 5.12 -27.44 53.79
N GLY A 6 4.71 -27.64 52.53
CA GLY A 6 4.54 -28.96 51.91
C GLY A 6 5.04 -28.95 50.47
N ARG A 7 6.32 -29.28 50.29
CA ARG A 7 7.00 -29.54 49.00
C ARG A 7 6.44 -30.83 48.39
N LYS A 8 6.00 -30.80 47.13
CA LYS A 8 5.79 -32.00 46.29
C LYS A 8 7.02 -32.19 45.41
N GLU A 9 7.77 -33.25 45.69
CA GLU A 9 8.80 -33.80 44.80
C GLU A 9 8.12 -34.48 43.60
N THR A 10 8.52 -34.12 42.40
CA THR A 10 8.19 -34.86 41.18
C THR A 10 9.44 -35.56 40.67
N HIS A 11 9.37 -36.88 40.63
CA HIS A 11 10.38 -37.81 40.13
C HIS A 11 10.88 -37.44 38.72
N GLN A 12 12.20 -37.39 38.56
CA GLN A 12 12.87 -37.45 37.25
C GLN A 12 12.86 -38.91 36.74
N PRO A 13 12.49 -39.17 35.48
CA PRO A 13 12.76 -40.45 34.84
C PRO A 13 14.17 -40.46 34.24
N THR A 14 14.94 -41.49 34.62
CA THR A 14 16.23 -41.89 34.03
C THR A 14 16.12 -42.19 32.53
N PRO A 15 17.13 -41.85 31.71
CA PRO A 15 17.12 -42.16 30.29
C PRO A 15 17.44 -43.65 30.03
N PRO A 16 16.78 -44.30 29.05
CA PRO A 16 17.11 -45.67 28.67
C PRO A 16 18.39 -45.69 27.82
N THR A 17 19.30 -46.60 28.18
CA THR A 17 20.47 -47.01 27.42
C THR A 17 20.05 -47.59 26.06
N ALA A 18 20.48 -46.97 24.96
CA ALA A 18 20.26 -47.49 23.61
C ALA A 18 21.53 -48.17 23.09
N SER A 19 21.39 -49.48 22.89
CA SER A 19 22.28 -50.39 22.18
C SER A 19 22.38 -50.04 20.70
N HIS A 20 23.59 -50.14 20.14
CA HIS A 20 23.89 -50.07 18.71
C HIS A 20 23.29 -51.27 17.96
N ASN A 21 22.54 -51.03 16.88
CA ASN A 21 22.74 -51.66 15.56
C ASN A 21 21.68 -51.24 14.52
N GLY A 22 22.16 -50.91 13.31
CA GLY A 22 21.50 -51.31 12.04
C GLY A 22 20.61 -50.30 11.31
N ASN A 23 21.16 -49.73 10.22
CA ASN A 23 20.47 -49.21 9.03
C ASN A 23 19.45 -48.06 9.21
N GLY A 24 19.93 -46.86 9.52
CA GLY A 24 19.21 -45.62 9.24
C GLY A 24 19.59 -45.06 7.88
N VAL A 25 18.65 -44.98 6.94
CA VAL A 25 18.72 -43.99 5.85
C VAL A 25 18.84 -42.63 6.53
N ALA A 26 19.99 -42.00 6.41
CA ALA A 26 20.24 -40.69 7.00
C ALA A 26 19.31 -39.66 6.37
N VAL A 27 18.17 -39.41 7.01
CA VAL A 27 17.38 -38.22 6.74
C VAL A 27 18.18 -37.05 7.30
N LEU A 28 19.03 -36.46 6.46
CA LEU A 28 19.67 -35.19 6.75
C LEU A 28 18.58 -34.20 7.17
N PRO A 29 18.74 -33.48 8.29
CA PRO A 29 17.81 -32.41 8.63
C PRO A 29 17.98 -31.34 7.55
N MET A 30 17.08 -31.35 6.56
CA MET A 30 17.07 -30.32 5.53
C MET A 30 16.71 -29.02 6.21
N THR A 31 17.71 -28.22 6.53
CA THR A 31 17.53 -26.79 6.69
C THR A 31 17.02 -26.30 5.34
N HIS A 32 15.70 -26.19 5.19
CA HIS A 32 15.04 -25.70 3.98
C HIS A 32 15.36 -24.22 3.77
N ARG A 33 16.58 -23.95 3.35
CA ARG A 33 17.12 -22.62 3.15
C ARG A 33 17.71 -22.54 1.75
N LEU A 34 17.50 -21.39 1.15
CA LEU A 34 18.19 -20.97 -0.05
C LEU A 34 19.57 -20.44 0.34
N ARG A 35 20.51 -20.51 -0.59
CA ARG A 35 21.78 -19.80 -0.50
C ARG A 35 21.53 -18.31 -0.60
N LEU A 36 22.42 -17.51 -0.01
CA LEU A 36 22.35 -16.06 -0.12
C LEU A 36 22.66 -15.58 -1.55
N ASN A 37 23.64 -16.22 -2.20
CA ASN A 37 24.09 -15.86 -3.55
C ASN A 37 23.69 -16.94 -4.57
N PRO A 38 23.28 -16.54 -5.79
CA PRO A 38 22.93 -17.48 -6.83
C PRO A 38 24.18 -18.22 -7.34
N ASN A 39 23.99 -19.44 -7.82
CA ASN A 39 24.97 -20.15 -8.62
C ASN A 39 24.88 -19.69 -10.08
N THR A 40 25.86 -18.91 -10.54
CA THR A 40 25.90 -18.35 -11.90
C THR A 40 26.21 -19.38 -12.97
N GLU A 41 26.91 -20.46 -12.61
CA GLU A 41 27.28 -21.55 -13.52
C GLU A 41 26.15 -22.57 -13.71
N HIS A 42 25.17 -22.58 -12.81
CA HIS A 42 24.04 -23.49 -12.89
C HIS A 42 23.01 -23.03 -13.92
N LYS A 43 22.68 -23.89 -14.87
CA LYS A 43 21.56 -23.68 -15.80
C LYS A 43 20.28 -24.24 -15.17
N PRO A 44 19.31 -23.40 -14.77
CA PRO A 44 18.07 -23.87 -14.17
C PRO A 44 17.24 -24.65 -15.19
N GLU A 45 16.41 -25.57 -14.69
CA GLU A 45 15.49 -26.30 -15.55
C GLU A 45 14.30 -25.43 -15.97
N SER A 46 13.64 -25.85 -17.06
CA SER A 46 12.34 -25.28 -17.43
C SER A 46 11.23 -25.96 -16.62
N TYR A 47 10.38 -25.12 -16.03
CA TYR A 47 9.17 -25.52 -15.31
C TYR A 47 7.90 -25.17 -16.10
N GLU A 48 8.04 -24.77 -17.36
CA GLU A 48 6.92 -24.50 -18.27
C GLU A 48 6.12 -25.78 -18.56
N GLY A 49 4.82 -25.63 -18.80
CA GLY A 49 3.91 -26.75 -19.09
C GLY A 49 3.51 -27.60 -17.87
N LEU A 50 3.98 -27.26 -16.67
CA LEU A 50 3.50 -27.85 -15.42
C LEU A 50 2.29 -27.08 -14.90
N GLN A 51 1.30 -27.79 -14.33
CA GLN A 51 0.18 -27.15 -13.64
C GLN A 51 0.62 -26.73 -12.23
N LEU A 52 1.20 -25.53 -12.13
CA LEU A 52 1.78 -24.99 -10.89
C LEU A 52 0.91 -23.91 -10.26
N GLU A 53 0.97 -23.80 -8.94
CA GLU A 53 0.32 -22.74 -8.15
C GLU A 53 1.05 -21.40 -8.25
N PHE A 54 2.32 -21.41 -8.67
CA PHE A 54 3.17 -20.23 -8.81
C PHE A 54 3.78 -20.18 -10.21
N SER A 55 4.23 -19.00 -10.63
CA SER A 55 4.85 -18.81 -11.95
C SER A 55 6.04 -19.75 -12.18
N PRO A 56 6.13 -20.42 -13.34
CA PRO A 56 7.31 -21.21 -13.72
C PRO A 56 8.62 -20.40 -13.64
N LEU A 57 8.58 -19.09 -13.92
CA LEU A 57 9.73 -18.19 -13.84
C LEU A 57 10.25 -18.01 -12.41
N LEU A 58 9.37 -18.11 -11.41
CA LEU A 58 9.78 -18.07 -10.01
C LEU A 58 10.65 -19.29 -9.67
N PHE A 59 10.25 -20.48 -10.12
CA PHE A 59 10.99 -21.71 -9.87
C PHE A 59 12.34 -21.75 -10.60
N SER A 60 12.38 -21.33 -11.87
CA SER A 60 13.66 -21.26 -12.61
C SER A 60 14.63 -20.23 -12.00
N SER A 61 14.10 -19.14 -11.43
CA SER A 61 14.90 -18.14 -10.71
C SER A 61 15.41 -18.66 -9.37
N LEU A 62 14.54 -19.29 -8.57
CA LEU A 62 14.87 -19.85 -7.26
C LEU A 62 15.84 -21.03 -7.33
N GLU A 63 15.81 -21.80 -8.43
CA GLU A 63 16.66 -22.98 -8.58
C GLU A 63 18.15 -22.62 -8.45
N ARG A 64 18.56 -21.45 -8.95
CA ARG A 64 19.97 -20.98 -8.84
C ARG A 64 20.41 -20.77 -7.40
N TYR A 65 19.48 -20.61 -6.47
CA TYR A 65 19.75 -20.40 -5.04
C TYR A 65 19.65 -21.69 -4.23
N LEU A 66 19.38 -22.85 -4.86
CA LEU A 66 19.36 -24.12 -4.15
C LEU A 66 20.76 -24.50 -3.62
N PRO A 67 20.84 -25.17 -2.47
CA PRO A 67 22.11 -25.67 -1.95
C PRO A 67 22.70 -26.73 -2.90
N PRO A 68 24.04 -26.89 -2.99
CA PRO A 68 24.67 -27.79 -3.96
C PRO A 68 24.11 -29.23 -4.00
N PRO A 69 23.80 -29.88 -2.85
CA PRO A 69 23.20 -31.22 -2.87
C PRO A 69 21.82 -31.28 -3.53
N MET A 70 21.07 -30.17 -3.52
CA MET A 70 19.74 -30.09 -4.17
C MET A 70 19.86 -29.88 -5.68
N LEU A 71 20.89 -29.18 -6.15
CA LEU A 71 21.06 -28.88 -7.58
C LEU A 71 21.26 -30.13 -8.44
N SER A 72 21.89 -31.16 -7.88
CA SER A 72 22.11 -32.45 -8.53
C SER A 72 20.88 -33.37 -8.55
N LEU A 73 19.78 -33.00 -7.86
CA LEU A 73 18.58 -33.81 -7.81
C LEU A 73 17.67 -33.60 -9.03
N PRO A 74 16.79 -34.56 -9.33
CA PRO A 74 15.82 -34.43 -10.41
C PRO A 74 14.88 -33.23 -10.22
N ARG A 75 14.37 -32.71 -11.34
CA ARG A 75 13.44 -31.57 -11.42
C ARG A 75 12.33 -31.59 -10.38
N ASP A 76 11.65 -32.72 -10.23
CA ASP A 76 10.51 -32.85 -9.32
C ASP A 76 10.91 -32.73 -7.84
N SER A 77 12.13 -33.14 -7.49
CA SER A 77 12.66 -33.00 -6.13
C SER A 77 13.04 -31.55 -5.84
N LYS A 78 13.66 -30.87 -6.81
CA LYS A 78 13.94 -29.43 -6.74
C LYS A 78 12.65 -28.62 -6.65
N LEU A 79 11.65 -28.96 -7.46
CA LEU A 79 10.33 -28.34 -7.45
C LEU A 79 9.65 -28.47 -6.09
N ARG A 80 9.60 -29.68 -5.51
CA ARG A 80 9.03 -29.89 -4.17
C ARG A 80 9.75 -29.06 -3.11
N TYR A 81 11.08 -29.08 -3.13
CA TYR A 81 11.88 -28.31 -2.17
C TYR A 81 11.64 -26.80 -2.28
N MET A 82 11.62 -26.25 -3.50
CA MET A 82 11.31 -24.84 -3.73
C MET A 82 9.88 -24.49 -3.32
N ARG A 83 8.90 -25.37 -3.65
CA ARG A 83 7.49 -25.19 -3.27
C ARG A 83 7.34 -25.15 -1.74
N ASP A 84 7.98 -26.05 -1.02
CA ASP A 84 7.95 -26.08 0.45
C ASP A 84 8.58 -24.83 1.08
N ILE A 85 9.53 -24.18 0.40
CA ILE A 85 10.08 -22.91 0.82
C ILE A 85 9.05 -21.79 0.57
N ILE A 86 8.52 -21.68 -0.65
CA ILE A 86 7.57 -20.62 -1.02
C ILE A 86 6.31 -20.68 -0.12
N LEU A 87 5.76 -21.88 0.12
CA LEU A 87 4.54 -22.06 0.92
C LEU A 87 4.68 -21.60 2.38
N ARG A 88 5.90 -21.57 2.93
CA ARG A 88 6.15 -21.02 4.27
C ARG A 88 6.02 -19.51 4.35
N TYR A 89 6.29 -18.82 3.24
CA TYR A 89 6.21 -17.36 3.14
C TYR A 89 4.94 -16.89 2.42
N SER A 90 4.15 -17.82 1.87
CA SER A 90 2.87 -17.53 1.20
C SER A 90 1.79 -18.52 1.64
N PRO A 91 1.25 -18.37 2.86
CA PRO A 91 0.22 -19.25 3.39
C PRO A 91 -1.02 -19.29 2.50
N GLU A 92 -1.75 -20.41 2.53
CA GLU A 92 -2.95 -20.62 1.69
C GLU A 92 -4.01 -19.53 1.84
N GLY A 93 -4.24 -19.04 3.06
CA GLY A 93 -5.21 -17.97 3.30
C GLY A 93 -4.85 -16.67 2.60
N GLU A 94 -3.57 -16.30 2.58
CA GLU A 94 -3.09 -15.10 1.89
C GLU A 94 -3.19 -15.25 0.38
N ARG A 95 -2.78 -16.40 -0.16
CA ARG A 95 -2.91 -16.71 -1.60
C ARG A 95 -4.36 -16.68 -2.05
N THR A 96 -5.25 -17.29 -1.27
CA THR A 96 -6.70 -17.27 -1.52
C THR A 96 -7.24 -15.85 -1.53
N ARG A 97 -6.79 -15.00 -0.60
CA ARG A 97 -7.18 -13.58 -0.55
C ARG A 97 -6.72 -12.83 -1.80
N VAL A 98 -5.45 -12.98 -2.20
CA VAL A 98 -4.90 -12.33 -3.41
C VAL A 98 -5.62 -12.78 -4.67
N GLN A 99 -5.87 -14.09 -4.81
CA GLN A 99 -6.57 -14.65 -5.96
C GLN A 99 -8.02 -14.13 -6.05
N ARG A 100 -8.76 -14.14 -4.93
CA ARG A 100 -10.13 -13.58 -4.88
C ARG A 100 -10.15 -12.10 -5.20
N HIS A 101 -9.17 -11.35 -4.70
CA HIS A 101 -9.03 -9.92 -5.02
C HIS A 101 -8.82 -9.69 -6.51
N ARG A 102 -7.93 -10.48 -7.14
CA ARG A 102 -7.68 -10.43 -8.58
C ARG A 102 -8.93 -10.77 -9.40
N GLU A 103 -9.66 -11.82 -9.03
CA GLU A 103 -10.91 -12.21 -9.69
C GLU A 103 -11.99 -11.14 -9.56
N TYR A 104 -12.08 -10.51 -8.38
CA TYR A 104 -12.97 -9.38 -8.13
C TYR A 104 -12.63 -8.19 -9.05
N ARG A 105 -11.35 -7.77 -9.12
CA ARG A 105 -10.91 -6.67 -10.00
C ARG A 105 -11.18 -7.01 -11.47
N GLN A 106 -10.88 -8.24 -11.89
CA GLN A 106 -11.11 -8.68 -13.26
C GLN A 106 -12.58 -8.62 -13.66
N LYS A 107 -13.51 -8.96 -12.74
CA LYS A 107 -14.95 -8.82 -12.98
C LYS A 107 -15.36 -7.38 -13.17
N ILE A 108 -14.80 -6.44 -12.41
CA ILE A 108 -15.09 -5.01 -12.59
C ILE A 108 -14.57 -4.56 -13.95
N ILE A 109 -13.29 -4.81 -14.23
CA ILE A 109 -12.63 -4.40 -15.48
C ILE A 109 -13.35 -4.95 -16.73
N SER A 110 -13.92 -6.15 -16.67
CA SER A 110 -14.61 -6.73 -17.83
C SER A 110 -16.05 -6.23 -18.04
N HIS A 111 -16.67 -5.58 -17.05
CA HIS A 111 -18.09 -5.19 -17.11
C HIS A 111 -18.32 -3.67 -16.98
N TYR A 112 -17.42 -2.95 -16.32
CA TYR A 112 -17.47 -1.51 -16.22
C TYR A 112 -16.96 -0.86 -17.50
N GLN A 113 -17.64 0.18 -17.96
CA GLN A 113 -17.22 0.97 -19.12
C GLN A 113 -16.75 2.35 -18.64
N PRO A 114 -15.44 2.64 -18.76
CA PRO A 114 -14.89 3.93 -18.37
C PRO A 114 -15.53 5.09 -19.14
N LEU A 115 -15.82 6.20 -18.45
CA LEU A 115 -16.36 7.40 -19.07
C LEU A 115 -15.25 8.22 -19.74
N HIS A 116 -14.12 8.37 -19.06
CA HIS A 116 -12.95 9.14 -19.48
C HIS A 116 -11.74 8.24 -19.62
N ARG A 117 -11.60 7.56 -20.77
CA ARG A 117 -10.46 6.67 -21.05
C ARG A 117 -9.10 7.35 -20.91
N GLU A 118 -9.05 8.67 -21.09
CA GLU A 118 -7.84 9.47 -20.90
C GLU A 118 -7.37 9.48 -19.43
N LEU A 119 -8.21 9.22 -18.42
CA LEU A 119 -7.78 9.08 -17.01
C LEU A 119 -6.91 7.84 -16.77
N TYR A 120 -6.99 6.85 -17.65
CA TYR A 120 -6.35 5.54 -17.47
C TYR A 120 -4.90 5.50 -17.96
N ALA A 121 -4.43 6.59 -18.56
CA ALA A 121 -3.05 6.77 -18.96
C ALA A 121 -2.54 8.12 -18.43
N MET A 122 -1.28 8.16 -18.02
CA MET A 122 -0.68 9.40 -17.52
C MET A 122 -0.46 10.41 -18.64
N HIS A 123 -1.30 11.45 -18.70
CA HIS A 123 -1.19 12.59 -19.62
C HIS A 123 -0.88 13.89 -18.86
N ALA A 124 0.34 13.98 -18.33
CA ALA A 124 0.77 14.99 -17.37
C ALA A 124 0.39 16.44 -17.74
N SER A 125 0.54 16.84 -19.01
CA SER A 125 0.21 18.19 -19.51
C SER A 125 -1.27 18.56 -19.39
N ASN A 126 -2.15 17.57 -19.43
CA ASN A 126 -3.61 17.77 -19.34
C ASN A 126 -4.09 17.70 -17.89
N PHE A 127 -3.29 17.09 -17.02
CA PHE A 127 -3.69 16.76 -15.65
C PHE A 127 -3.25 17.84 -14.68
N PHE A 128 -2.02 18.32 -14.85
CA PHE A 128 -1.36 19.17 -13.90
C PHE A 128 -1.29 20.62 -14.36
N VAL A 129 -1.28 21.52 -13.39
CA VAL A 129 -1.05 22.95 -13.68
C VAL A 129 0.39 23.15 -14.19
N PRO A 130 0.64 24.11 -15.10
CA PRO A 130 1.96 24.29 -15.70
C PRO A 130 3.08 24.56 -14.70
N SER A 131 2.79 25.28 -13.61
CA SER A 131 3.75 25.57 -12.53
C SER A 131 4.23 24.29 -11.84
N PHE A 132 3.31 23.37 -11.55
CA PHE A 132 3.63 22.07 -10.96
C PHE A 132 4.51 21.24 -11.88
N LEU A 133 4.13 21.10 -13.16
CA LEU A 133 4.91 20.36 -14.15
C LEU A 133 6.32 20.92 -14.32
N LYS A 134 6.44 22.25 -14.39
CA LYS A 134 7.73 22.92 -14.49
C LYS A 134 8.62 22.55 -13.29
N ALA A 135 8.09 22.60 -12.07
CA ALA A 135 8.85 22.26 -10.88
C ALA A 135 9.31 20.80 -10.86
N ILE A 136 8.44 19.87 -11.27
CA ILE A 136 8.75 18.43 -11.42
C ILE A 136 9.84 18.21 -12.47
N ASN A 137 9.74 18.85 -13.64
CA ASN A 137 10.71 18.71 -14.71
C ASN A 137 12.09 19.30 -14.35
N GLU A 138 12.11 20.40 -13.59
CA GLU A 138 13.37 20.98 -13.08
C GLU A 138 13.99 20.10 -11.99
N ASN A 139 13.17 19.39 -11.21
CA ASN A 139 13.56 18.41 -10.20
C ASN A 139 14.62 18.94 -9.20
N LYS A 140 14.43 20.17 -8.72
CA LYS A 140 15.32 20.85 -7.78
C LYS A 140 14.56 21.23 -6.50
N VAL A 141 15.28 21.36 -5.40
CA VAL A 141 14.69 21.76 -4.12
C VAL A 141 14.06 23.15 -4.24
N GLU A 142 14.73 24.07 -4.92
CA GLU A 142 14.26 25.44 -5.14
C GLU A 142 13.01 25.48 -6.01
N SER A 143 12.93 24.63 -7.04
CA SER A 143 11.77 24.57 -7.93
C SER A 143 10.54 24.04 -7.18
N PHE A 144 10.68 22.99 -6.37
CA PHE A 144 9.60 22.50 -5.51
C PHE A 144 9.18 23.54 -4.47
N ARG A 145 10.13 24.17 -3.77
CA ARG A 145 9.80 25.19 -2.77
C ARG A 145 9.12 26.41 -3.38
N SER A 146 9.36 26.73 -4.65
CA SER A 146 8.71 27.85 -5.32
C SER A 146 7.19 27.69 -5.51
N ILE A 147 6.67 26.46 -5.49
CA ILE A 147 5.24 26.17 -5.71
C ILE A 147 4.51 25.69 -4.45
N MET A 148 5.23 25.45 -3.35
CA MET A 148 4.70 24.85 -2.13
C MET A 148 4.71 25.83 -0.96
N ALA A 149 3.65 25.76 -0.15
CA ALA A 149 3.64 26.31 1.20
C ALA A 149 3.73 25.19 2.23
N GLU A 150 4.43 25.44 3.34
CA GLU A 150 4.55 24.52 4.48
C GLU A 150 3.88 25.17 5.71
N PRO A 151 2.54 25.10 5.83
CA PRO A 151 1.80 25.76 6.90
C PRO A 151 2.11 25.19 8.30
N THR A 152 2.53 23.93 8.39
CA THR A 152 3.10 23.33 9.60
C THR A 152 4.18 22.33 9.18
N LEU A 153 5.11 22.04 10.08
CA LEU A 153 6.30 21.23 9.78
C LEU A 153 5.92 19.89 9.13
N GLY A 154 6.40 19.64 7.92
CA GLY A 154 6.20 18.39 7.19
C GLY A 154 4.81 18.22 6.55
N VAL A 155 3.96 19.26 6.55
CA VAL A 155 2.71 19.30 5.79
C VAL A 155 2.86 20.34 4.68
N PHE A 156 2.88 19.89 3.43
CA PHE A 156 3.04 20.75 2.26
C PHE A 156 1.71 20.91 1.53
N THR A 157 1.47 22.11 1.02
CA THR A 157 0.27 22.43 0.23
C THR A 157 0.67 23.12 -1.06
N PHE A 158 0.01 22.76 -2.17
CA PHE A 158 0.33 23.30 -3.50
C PHE A 158 -0.82 23.12 -4.48
N GLU A 159 -0.86 23.97 -5.51
CA GLU A 159 -1.74 23.80 -6.66
C GLU A 159 -1.18 22.70 -7.56
N MET A 160 -2.00 21.70 -7.87
CA MET A 160 -1.53 20.49 -8.54
C MET A 160 -2.34 20.20 -9.79
N LEU A 161 -3.67 20.08 -9.68
CA LEU A 161 -4.52 19.60 -10.76
C LEU A 161 -5.20 20.74 -11.50
N GLN A 162 -5.35 20.57 -12.82
CA GLN A 162 -6.19 21.46 -13.61
C GLN A 162 -7.68 21.25 -13.23
N PRO A 163 -8.51 22.31 -13.28
CA PRO A 163 -9.93 22.21 -12.97
C PRO A 163 -10.67 21.16 -13.82
N ARG A 164 -10.35 21.09 -15.13
CA ARG A 164 -10.93 20.09 -16.04
C ARG A 164 -10.62 18.66 -15.60
N PHE A 165 -9.40 18.41 -15.14
CA PHE A 165 -9.02 17.08 -14.67
C PHE A 165 -9.77 16.71 -13.39
N CYS A 166 -10.00 17.67 -12.48
CA CYS A 166 -10.86 17.45 -11.31
C CYS A 166 -12.29 17.06 -11.71
N GLU A 167 -12.88 17.72 -12.71
CA GLU A 167 -14.23 17.38 -13.22
C GLU A 167 -14.29 15.98 -13.83
N MET A 168 -13.26 15.58 -14.59
CA MET A 168 -13.17 14.25 -15.17
C MET A 168 -13.09 13.18 -14.08
N TRP A 169 -12.28 13.40 -13.04
CA TRP A 169 -12.22 12.51 -11.88
C TRP A 169 -13.57 12.34 -11.19
N LEU A 170 -14.24 13.46 -10.89
CA LEU A 170 -15.55 13.44 -10.24
C LEU A 170 -16.56 12.64 -11.08
N SER A 171 -16.66 12.95 -12.37
CA SER A 171 -17.63 12.29 -13.25
C SER A 171 -17.30 10.82 -13.54
N GLU A 172 -16.02 10.42 -13.54
CA GLU A 172 -15.64 9.00 -13.62
C GLU A 172 -16.09 8.22 -12.39
N VAL A 173 -15.83 8.77 -11.20
CA VAL A 173 -16.24 8.17 -9.93
C VAL A 173 -17.76 8.07 -9.84
N GLU A 174 -18.49 9.13 -10.20
CA GLU A 174 -19.95 9.13 -10.28
C GLU A 174 -20.47 8.07 -11.27
N ASN A 175 -19.82 7.93 -12.43
CA ASN A 175 -20.15 6.89 -13.41
C ASN A 175 -19.92 5.49 -12.86
N PHE A 176 -18.82 5.28 -12.13
CA PHE A 176 -18.53 4.02 -11.45
C PHE A 176 -19.57 3.71 -10.36
N GLU A 177 -19.90 4.67 -9.49
CA GLU A 177 -20.92 4.49 -8.46
C GLU A 177 -22.30 4.17 -9.07
N LYS A 178 -22.68 4.86 -10.15
CA LYS A 178 -23.93 4.60 -10.87
C LYS A 178 -23.95 3.17 -11.42
N TRP A 179 -22.88 2.73 -12.07
CA TRP A 179 -22.77 1.35 -12.56
C TRP A 179 -22.88 0.32 -11.42
N VAL A 180 -22.23 0.57 -10.28
CA VAL A 180 -22.33 -0.28 -9.08
C VAL A 180 -23.77 -0.40 -8.59
N GLN A 181 -24.50 0.72 -8.53
CA GLN A 181 -25.91 0.74 -8.11
C GLN A 181 -26.83 0.01 -9.09
N GLU A 182 -26.70 0.28 -10.39
CA GLU A 182 -27.53 -0.33 -11.44
C GLU A 182 -27.33 -1.83 -11.54
N THR A 183 -26.08 -2.28 -11.45
CA THR A 183 -25.72 -3.71 -11.50
C THR A 183 -25.87 -4.42 -10.15
N LYS A 184 -26.07 -3.67 -9.07
CA LYS A 184 -26.04 -4.16 -7.67
C LYS A 184 -24.74 -4.90 -7.34
N PHE A 185 -23.64 -4.49 -7.98
CA PHE A 185 -22.33 -5.10 -7.75
C PHE A 185 -21.85 -4.76 -6.34
N ARG A 186 -21.19 -5.70 -5.67
CA ARG A 186 -20.61 -5.45 -4.34
C ARG A 186 -19.16 -5.04 -4.51
N ILE A 187 -18.84 -3.80 -4.13
CA ILE A 187 -17.46 -3.28 -4.14
C ILE A 187 -16.85 -3.28 -2.74
N MET A 188 -15.52 -3.30 -2.69
CA MET A 188 -14.79 -2.97 -1.47
C MET A 188 -14.80 -1.46 -1.25
N ARG A 189 -14.83 -1.06 0.03
CA ARG A 189 -14.79 0.36 0.41
C ARG A 189 -13.35 0.85 0.53
N PRO A 190 -13.12 2.17 0.39
CA PRO A 190 -11.78 2.75 0.30
C PRO A 190 -10.84 2.33 1.43
N ASN A 191 -11.35 2.32 2.66
CA ASN A 191 -10.64 1.88 3.84
C ASN A 191 -11.67 1.47 4.94
N THR A 192 -11.18 1.10 6.13
CA THR A 192 -12.03 0.68 7.25
C THR A 192 -12.77 1.83 7.96
N MET A 193 -12.40 3.07 7.66
CA MET A 193 -12.93 4.28 8.31
C MET A 193 -13.94 5.03 7.43
N ASN A 194 -13.93 4.83 6.11
CA ASN A 194 -14.81 5.49 5.15
C ASN A 194 -15.82 4.52 4.54
N LYS A 195 -17.08 4.93 4.52
CA LYS A 195 -18.19 4.14 3.96
C LYS A 195 -18.46 4.49 2.49
N PHE A 196 -18.08 5.69 2.06
CA PHE A 196 -18.36 6.22 0.72
C PHE A 196 -17.09 6.55 -0.05
N GLY A 197 -17.20 6.45 -1.38
CA GLY A 197 -16.08 6.47 -2.31
C GLY A 197 -15.68 5.09 -2.84
N ALA A 198 -14.58 5.05 -3.58
CA ALA A 198 -14.12 3.90 -4.36
C ALA A 198 -12.59 3.74 -4.34
N VAL A 199 -12.12 2.49 -4.42
CA VAL A 199 -10.72 2.16 -4.66
C VAL A 199 -10.46 2.24 -6.17
N LEU A 200 -9.48 3.03 -6.58
CA LEU A 200 -9.27 3.38 -8.00
C LEU A 200 -8.66 2.24 -8.81
N ASP A 201 -7.79 1.46 -8.19
CA ASP A 201 -7.17 0.28 -8.82
C ASP A 201 -8.21 -0.77 -9.20
N ASP A 202 -9.32 -0.86 -8.46
CA ASP A 202 -10.38 -1.85 -8.67
C ASP A 202 -11.03 -1.73 -10.05
N PHE A 203 -11.12 -0.51 -10.57
CA PHE A 203 -11.73 -0.24 -11.88
C PHE A 203 -10.72 0.27 -12.91
N GLY A 204 -9.42 0.01 -12.69
CA GLY A 204 -8.39 -0.02 -13.74
C GLY A 204 -7.40 1.14 -13.77
N LEU A 205 -7.34 1.98 -12.72
CA LEU A 205 -6.45 3.16 -12.70
C LEU A 205 -5.04 2.90 -12.17
N GLU A 206 -4.74 1.66 -11.76
CA GLU A 206 -3.46 1.23 -11.15
C GLU A 206 -2.23 1.74 -11.94
N THR A 207 -2.16 1.46 -13.24
CA THR A 207 -1.03 1.89 -14.09
C THR A 207 -0.84 3.41 -14.12
N MET A 208 -1.92 4.18 -14.08
CA MET A 208 -1.81 5.64 -14.08
C MET A 208 -1.36 6.14 -12.71
N LEU A 209 -1.87 5.54 -11.62
CA LEU A 209 -1.49 5.87 -10.26
C LEU A 209 -0.05 5.46 -9.92
N ASP A 210 0.44 4.35 -10.49
CA ASP A 210 1.85 3.95 -10.42
C ASP A 210 2.75 5.07 -10.94
N LYS A 211 2.42 5.61 -12.13
CA LYS A 211 3.14 6.75 -12.73
C LYS A 211 2.97 8.03 -11.95
N LEU A 212 1.78 8.29 -11.39
CA LEU A 212 1.54 9.44 -10.52
C LEU A 212 2.50 9.41 -9.32
N MET A 213 2.59 8.26 -8.66
CA MET A 213 3.49 8.07 -7.54
C MET A 213 4.96 8.18 -7.99
N GLU A 214 5.36 7.44 -9.02
CA GLU A 214 6.74 7.32 -9.46
C GLU A 214 7.31 8.63 -9.99
N ASP A 215 6.61 9.27 -10.93
CA ASP A 215 7.16 10.38 -11.70
C ASP A 215 6.91 11.73 -11.02
N PHE A 216 5.93 11.83 -10.12
CA PHE A 216 5.51 13.12 -9.54
C PHE A 216 5.62 13.16 -8.02
N ILE A 217 5.16 12.12 -7.31
CA ILE A 217 5.18 12.14 -5.84
C ILE A 217 6.54 11.72 -5.26
N ARG A 218 7.19 10.70 -5.82
CA ARG A 218 8.50 10.21 -5.37
C ARG A 218 9.61 11.27 -5.46
N PRO A 219 9.71 12.12 -6.52
CA PRO A 219 10.72 13.17 -6.58
C PRO A 219 10.57 14.21 -5.45
N ILE A 220 9.35 14.64 -5.17
CA ILE A 220 9.04 15.53 -4.03
C ILE A 220 9.37 14.82 -2.71
N SER A 221 8.94 13.56 -2.60
CA SER A 221 9.10 12.75 -1.39
C SER A 221 10.57 12.49 -1.04
N LYS A 222 11.42 12.29 -2.05
CA LYS A 222 12.87 12.18 -1.88
C LYS A 222 13.49 13.39 -1.20
N VAL A 223 12.95 14.59 -1.44
CA VAL A 223 13.49 15.85 -0.90
C VAL A 223 12.96 16.13 0.50
N PHE A 224 11.64 16.05 0.70
CA PHE A 224 11.00 16.53 1.93
C PHE A 224 10.66 15.44 2.95
N PHE A 225 10.75 14.17 2.53
CA PHE A 225 10.33 13.01 3.33
C PHE A 225 11.42 11.93 3.34
N SER A 226 12.69 12.33 3.27
CA SER A 226 13.83 11.41 3.23
C SER A 226 13.94 10.53 4.49
N ASP A 227 13.50 11.04 5.64
CA ASP A 227 13.54 10.34 6.92
C ASP A 227 12.51 9.22 7.05
N VAL A 228 11.48 9.22 6.20
CA VAL A 228 10.49 8.13 6.11
C VAL A 228 10.68 7.28 4.85
N GLY A 229 11.78 7.44 4.12
CA GLY A 229 12.05 6.65 2.92
C GLY A 229 11.34 7.15 1.67
N GLY A 230 11.07 8.44 1.55
CA GLY A 230 10.37 9.03 0.40
C GLY A 230 11.03 8.77 -0.97
N SER A 231 12.31 8.38 -1.01
CA SER A 231 13.00 7.99 -2.26
C SER A 231 12.75 6.55 -2.70
N THR A 232 12.17 5.71 -1.84
CA THR A 232 11.99 4.27 -2.07
C THR A 232 10.51 3.87 -2.10
N LEU A 233 9.62 4.81 -2.40
CA LEU A 233 8.19 4.53 -2.55
C LEU A 233 7.95 3.71 -3.81
N ASP A 234 7.37 2.52 -3.68
CA ASP A 234 7.19 1.53 -4.75
C ASP A 234 5.81 0.86 -4.76
N SER A 235 4.91 1.28 -3.88
CA SER A 235 3.54 0.79 -3.82
C SER A 235 2.59 1.91 -3.41
N HIS A 236 1.36 1.86 -3.92
CA HIS A 236 0.32 2.79 -3.52
C HIS A 236 -0.98 2.10 -3.14
N HIS A 237 -1.84 2.83 -2.43
CA HIS A 237 -3.27 2.57 -2.33
C HIS A 237 -4.00 3.86 -2.70
N GLY A 238 -4.59 3.88 -3.90
CA GLY A 238 -5.27 5.05 -4.45
C GLY A 238 -6.78 4.92 -4.35
N PHE A 239 -7.43 5.91 -3.75
CA PHE A 239 -8.87 5.87 -3.50
C PHE A 239 -9.46 7.28 -3.45
N VAL A 240 -10.77 7.35 -3.64
CA VAL A 240 -11.55 8.56 -3.39
C VAL A 240 -12.42 8.37 -2.16
N VAL A 241 -12.64 9.48 -1.44
CA VAL A 241 -13.55 9.55 -0.29
C VAL A 241 -14.55 10.68 -0.51
N GLU A 242 -15.76 10.46 -0.02
CA GLU A 242 -16.91 11.33 -0.23
C GLU A 242 -17.51 11.75 1.10
N TYR A 243 -17.64 13.06 1.30
CA TYR A 243 -18.19 13.65 2.52
C TYR A 243 -19.35 14.61 2.26
N GLY A 244 -20.39 14.54 3.08
CA GLY A 244 -21.62 15.32 2.94
C GLY A 244 -22.77 14.75 3.76
N ILE A 245 -23.95 15.37 3.66
CA ILE A 245 -25.13 15.05 4.48
C ILE A 245 -25.58 13.58 4.33
N ASP A 246 -25.56 13.05 3.10
CA ASP A 246 -25.93 11.65 2.78
C ASP A 246 -24.71 10.77 2.48
N ARG A 247 -23.57 11.12 3.08
CA ARG A 247 -22.25 10.49 2.92
C ARG A 247 -21.57 10.39 4.29
N ASP A 248 -20.24 10.22 4.33
CA ASP A 248 -19.51 10.38 5.58
C ASP A 248 -19.54 11.87 5.98
N VAL A 249 -19.83 12.20 7.24
CA VAL A 249 -19.94 13.61 7.66
C VAL A 249 -18.57 14.16 8.06
N GLU A 250 -17.82 13.37 8.81
CA GLU A 250 -16.50 13.71 9.36
C GLU A 250 -15.63 12.44 9.44
N LEU A 251 -14.35 12.61 9.74
CA LEU A 251 -13.46 11.49 10.03
C LEU A 251 -12.64 11.81 11.28
N GLY A 252 -12.77 10.94 12.28
CA GLY A 252 -12.12 11.09 13.57
C GLY A 252 -10.59 11.08 13.49
N PHE A 253 -9.95 11.30 14.63
CA PHE A 253 -8.51 11.39 14.74
C PHE A 253 -7.80 10.08 14.40
N HIS A 254 -6.87 10.09 13.45
CA HIS A 254 -6.15 8.91 12.98
C HIS A 254 -4.76 9.26 12.42
N VAL A 255 -4.07 8.22 11.94
CA VAL A 255 -2.89 8.29 11.08
C VAL A 255 -3.15 7.41 9.86
N ASP A 256 -2.46 7.67 8.76
CA ASP A 256 -2.56 6.84 7.56
C ASP A 256 -1.59 5.66 7.62
N ASP A 257 -1.98 4.58 6.95
CA ASP A 257 -1.11 3.43 6.71
C ASP A 257 -0.22 3.69 5.48
N SER A 258 0.63 4.72 5.57
CA SER A 258 1.53 5.18 4.51
C SER A 258 2.83 5.77 5.08
N GLU A 259 3.88 5.80 4.26
CA GLU A 259 5.05 6.65 4.50
C GLU A 259 4.68 8.11 4.19
N VAL A 260 4.09 8.33 3.01
CA VAL A 260 3.66 9.63 2.50
C VAL A 260 2.23 9.52 1.98
N THR A 261 1.38 10.46 2.37
CA THR A 261 0.00 10.61 1.87
C THR A 261 -0.10 11.85 1.00
N LEU A 262 -0.62 11.68 -0.21
CA LEU A 262 -1.17 12.74 -1.04
C LEU A 262 -2.69 12.81 -0.82
N ASN A 263 -3.22 13.99 -0.57
CA ASN A 263 -4.65 14.27 -0.47
C ASN A 263 -5.00 15.47 -1.35
N VAL A 264 -5.78 15.27 -2.40
CA VAL A 264 -6.14 16.31 -3.37
C VAL A 264 -7.65 16.55 -3.33
N CYS A 265 -8.07 17.80 -3.17
CA CYS A 265 -9.48 18.15 -3.22
C CYS A 265 -9.96 18.17 -4.68
N LEU A 266 -10.98 17.37 -4.99
CA LEU A 266 -11.62 17.33 -6.31
C LEU A 266 -12.93 18.12 -6.35
N GLY A 267 -13.69 18.09 -5.24
CA GLY A 267 -15.01 18.73 -5.13
C GLY A 267 -14.94 20.25 -5.27
N LYS A 268 -16.02 20.87 -5.77
CA LYS A 268 -16.06 22.31 -6.11
C LYS A 268 -16.92 23.19 -5.19
N GLN A 269 -17.97 22.62 -4.59
CA GLN A 269 -18.95 23.40 -3.82
C GLN A 269 -19.33 22.64 -2.54
N PHE A 270 -18.70 23.03 -1.43
CA PHE A 270 -19.00 22.53 -0.09
C PHE A 270 -18.56 23.57 0.96
N SER A 271 -18.99 23.39 2.20
CA SER A 271 -18.52 24.18 3.35
C SER A 271 -18.19 23.27 4.53
N GLY A 272 -17.27 23.74 5.39
CA GLY A 272 -16.66 22.92 6.43
C GLY A 272 -15.73 21.86 5.83
N GLY A 273 -15.52 20.78 6.57
CA GLY A 273 -14.67 19.69 6.12
C GLY A 273 -13.18 20.02 6.14
N GLU A 274 -12.74 20.90 7.02
CA GLU A 274 -11.32 21.20 7.21
C GLU A 274 -10.54 19.94 7.57
N LEU A 275 -9.36 19.79 6.96
CA LEU A 275 -8.39 18.77 7.33
C LEU A 275 -7.55 19.30 8.49
N PHE A 276 -7.67 18.70 9.65
CA PHE A 276 -6.96 19.16 10.84
C PHE A 276 -5.76 18.28 11.15
N PHE A 277 -4.61 18.88 11.46
CA PHE A 277 -3.37 18.21 11.85
C PHE A 277 -2.99 18.56 13.27
N ARG A 278 -2.43 17.58 13.98
CA ARG A 278 -1.99 17.71 15.38
C ARG A 278 -0.59 17.07 15.52
N GLY A 279 0.33 17.43 14.63
CA GLY A 279 1.72 16.95 14.67
C GLY A 279 1.93 15.49 14.30
N VAL A 280 3.19 15.03 14.32
CA VAL A 280 3.57 13.67 13.92
C VAL A 280 3.49 12.71 15.10
N ARG A 281 2.82 11.56 14.94
CA ARG A 281 2.80 10.51 15.95
C ARG A 281 4.21 9.99 16.18
N CYS A 282 4.71 10.10 17.41
CA CYS A 282 5.96 9.49 17.87
C CYS A 282 5.68 8.27 18.74
N ASP A 283 6.41 7.16 18.56
CA ASP A 283 6.20 5.93 19.35
C ASP A 283 6.53 6.10 20.83
N LYS A 284 7.41 7.04 21.16
CA LYS A 284 7.80 7.35 22.55
C LYS A 284 6.83 8.32 23.24
N HIS A 285 6.14 9.15 22.44
CA HIS A 285 5.32 10.27 22.93
C HIS A 285 3.87 10.16 22.44
N VAL A 286 3.34 8.94 22.28
CA VAL A 286 1.98 8.73 21.73
C VAL A 286 0.90 9.48 22.53
N ASN A 287 1.10 9.60 23.84
CA ASN A 287 0.14 10.20 24.77
C ASN A 287 0.46 11.67 25.12
N THR A 288 1.45 12.31 24.49
CA THR A 288 1.72 13.72 24.77
C THR A 288 0.69 14.61 24.10
N GLU A 289 0.36 15.71 24.78
CA GLU A 289 -0.51 16.74 24.24
C GLU A 289 0.05 17.35 22.95
N THR A 290 -0.85 17.88 22.13
CA THR A 290 -0.48 18.57 20.90
C THR A 290 0.09 19.94 21.24
N GLN A 291 1.24 20.28 20.66
CA GLN A 291 1.85 21.60 20.83
C GLN A 291 1.20 22.63 19.89
N SER A 292 1.29 23.92 20.22
CA SER A 292 0.63 24.96 19.43
C SER A 292 1.12 25.07 17.98
N ASP A 293 2.39 24.76 17.74
CA ASP A 293 3.04 24.74 16.42
C ASP A 293 2.67 23.50 15.57
N GLU A 294 2.10 22.47 16.22
CA GLU A 294 1.62 21.25 15.57
C GLU A 294 0.17 21.38 15.06
N ILE A 295 -0.54 22.46 15.41
CA ILE A 295 -1.94 22.68 15.10
C ILE A 295 -2.08 23.35 13.74
N LEU A 296 -2.74 22.67 12.82
CA LEU A 296 -3.21 23.23 11.55
C LEU A 296 -4.66 22.79 11.34
N ASP A 297 -5.51 23.70 10.88
CA ASP A 297 -6.82 23.39 10.32
C ASP A 297 -6.82 23.95 8.88
N TYR A 298 -6.78 23.05 7.89
CA TYR A 298 -6.63 23.39 6.48
C TYR A 298 -7.96 23.32 5.75
N SER A 299 -8.38 24.45 5.16
CA SER A 299 -9.55 24.52 4.29
C SER A 299 -9.19 24.02 2.88
N HIS A 300 -9.89 22.99 2.43
CA HIS A 300 -9.68 22.43 1.11
C HIS A 300 -10.02 23.42 -0.01
N VAL A 301 -9.20 23.38 -1.08
CA VAL A 301 -9.40 24.16 -2.30
C VAL A 301 -9.35 23.19 -3.49
N PRO A 302 -10.33 23.22 -4.41
CA PRO A 302 -10.36 22.33 -5.57
C PRO A 302 -9.05 22.40 -6.37
N GLY A 303 -8.51 21.25 -6.75
CA GLY A 303 -7.24 21.12 -7.49
C GLY A 303 -5.97 21.31 -6.66
N ARG A 304 -6.07 21.70 -5.39
CA ARG A 304 -4.93 21.76 -4.47
C ARG A 304 -4.70 20.44 -3.75
N ALA A 305 -3.43 20.11 -3.60
CA ALA A 305 -2.94 18.97 -2.86
C ALA A 305 -2.43 19.37 -1.47
N VAL A 306 -2.59 18.43 -0.54
CA VAL A 306 -1.88 18.37 0.74
C VAL A 306 -1.01 17.12 0.70
N LEU A 307 0.29 17.26 0.95
CA LEU A 307 1.25 16.17 1.00
C LEU A 307 1.87 16.13 2.39
N HIS A 308 1.77 14.98 3.06
CA HIS A 308 2.22 14.85 4.44
C HIS A 308 2.68 13.42 4.75
N ARG A 309 3.41 13.25 5.86
CA ARG A 309 3.74 11.91 6.39
C ARG A 309 2.47 11.16 6.75
N GLY A 310 2.39 9.86 6.49
CA GLY A 310 1.24 9.06 6.93
C GLY A 310 1.07 9.06 8.45
N ARG A 311 2.18 9.11 9.19
CA ARG A 311 2.19 9.22 10.66
C ARG A 311 1.73 10.57 11.22
N HIS A 312 1.40 11.57 10.40
CA HIS A 312 0.76 12.77 10.91
C HIS A 312 -0.57 12.44 11.55
N ARG A 313 -0.79 12.90 12.79
CA ARG A 313 -2.06 12.74 13.46
C ARG A 313 -3.02 13.77 12.89
N HIS A 314 -4.11 13.31 12.28
CA HIS A 314 -5.03 14.20 11.59
C HIS A 314 -6.45 13.64 11.54
N GLY A 315 -7.38 14.43 11.00
CA GLY A 315 -8.76 14.03 10.76
C GLY A 315 -9.48 15.05 9.91
N ALA A 316 -10.73 14.77 9.57
CA ALA A 316 -11.57 15.70 8.82
C ALA A 316 -12.70 16.21 9.71
N ARG A 317 -12.88 17.52 9.77
CA ARG A 317 -14.06 18.15 10.37
C ARG A 317 -15.32 17.79 9.59
N ALA A 318 -16.47 18.09 10.18
CA ALA A 318 -17.76 17.90 9.54
C ALA A 318 -17.90 18.76 8.28
N THR A 319 -18.28 18.13 7.16
CA THR A 319 -18.78 18.84 5.98
C THR A 319 -20.21 19.30 6.26
N THR A 320 -20.43 20.60 6.37
CA THR A 320 -21.71 21.18 6.80
C THR A 320 -22.67 21.47 5.64
N SER A 321 -22.16 21.58 4.42
CA SER A 321 -22.97 21.74 3.20
C SER A 321 -22.22 21.23 1.96
N GLY A 322 -22.97 20.85 0.94
CA GLY A 322 -22.43 20.37 -0.34
C GLY A 322 -21.81 18.97 -0.27
N HIS A 323 -21.01 18.65 -1.27
CA HIS A 323 -20.36 17.35 -1.42
C HIS A 323 -18.84 17.55 -1.61
N ARG A 324 -18.07 17.12 -0.61
CA ARG A 324 -16.61 17.17 -0.63
C ARG A 324 -16.06 15.83 -1.09
N VAL A 325 -15.31 15.84 -2.17
CA VAL A 325 -14.65 14.65 -2.71
C VAL A 325 -13.15 14.89 -2.75
N ASN A 326 -12.40 13.95 -2.20
CA ASN A 326 -10.93 14.01 -2.20
C ASN A 326 -10.36 12.74 -2.81
N LEU A 327 -9.32 12.91 -3.64
CA LEU A 327 -8.42 11.85 -4.08
C LEU A 327 -7.33 11.66 -3.03
N LEU A 328 -7.14 10.44 -2.57
CA LEU A 328 -6.03 10.05 -1.71
C LEU A 328 -5.13 9.05 -2.42
N LEU A 329 -3.83 9.21 -2.22
CA LEU A 329 -2.82 8.24 -2.61
C LEU A 329 -1.91 7.98 -1.41
N TRP A 330 -2.09 6.83 -0.78
CA TRP A 330 -1.20 6.35 0.27
C TRP A 330 0.00 5.69 -0.39
N CYS A 331 1.16 6.33 -0.31
CA CYS A 331 2.40 5.83 -0.91
C CYS A 331 3.21 5.09 0.15
N ARG A 332 3.68 3.89 -0.22
CA ARG A 332 4.42 2.99 0.65
C ARG A 332 5.71 2.49 0.01
N ARG A 333 6.60 1.99 0.87
CA ARG A 333 7.64 1.05 0.46
C ARG A 333 7.25 -0.37 0.87
N ASN A 334 7.30 -1.29 -0.08
CA ASN A 334 7.25 -2.71 0.21
C ASN A 334 8.66 -3.15 0.61
N TYR A 335 8.78 -3.73 1.80
CA TYR A 335 10.04 -4.24 2.36
C TYR A 335 10.34 -5.67 1.95
#